data_AF-A0AAV2R4F9-F1
#
_entry.id   AF-A0AAV2R4F9-F1
#
_cell.length_a   1.000
_cell.length_b   1.000
_cell.length_c   1.000
_cell.angle_alpha   90.00
_cell.angle_beta   90.00
_cell.angle_gamma   90.00
#
_symmetry.space_group_name_H-M   'P 1'
#
loop_
_entity.id
_entity.type
_entity.pdbx_description
1 polymer ?
#
loop_
_entity_poly.entity_id
_entity_poly.type
_entity_poly.pdbx_seq_one_letter_code
_entity_poly.pdbx_strand_id
1 'polypeptide(L)'
;MEENHLFNPGQHGFRNGRSCLSQLIAHFDHVTKLLENNQNVDVVYLDFSKAFDKVDFLVTMRKLHNVGISGKLGQWIYSFLTNREQAVIVNGITGNLSEVKSGVPQGSVLGP
;
A
#
# COMPACT_ATOMS: atom_id res chain seq x y z
N MET A 1 -14.31 4.15 2.86
CA MET A 1 -13.65 3.69 1.61
C MET A 1 -14.45 2.57 0.94
N GLU A 2 -14.81 1.50 1.67
CA GLU A 2 -15.73 0.46 1.17
C GLU A 2 -17.10 1.01 0.76
N GLU A 3 -17.76 1.74 1.66
CA GLU A 3 -19.08 2.37 1.41
C GLU A 3 -19.06 3.39 0.26
N ASN A 4 -17.90 4.02 0.03
CA ASN A 4 -17.73 5.02 -1.03
C ASN A 4 -17.24 4.39 -2.35
N HIS A 5 -17.16 3.06 -2.44
CA HIS A 5 -16.73 2.32 -3.62
C HIS A 5 -15.37 2.77 -4.21
N LEU A 6 -14.44 3.16 -3.33
CA LEU A 6 -13.14 3.72 -3.75
C LEU A 6 -12.08 2.66 -4.05
N PHE A 7 -12.31 1.41 -3.62
CA PHE A 7 -11.37 0.31 -3.85
C PHE A 7 -11.67 -0.45 -5.14
N ASN A 8 -10.61 -0.94 -5.78
CA ASN A 8 -10.75 -1.88 -6.89
C ASN A 8 -11.43 -3.17 -6.39
N PRO A 9 -12.47 -3.70 -7.08
CA PRO A 9 -13.13 -4.96 -6.71
C PRO A 9 -12.22 -6.19 -6.68
N GLY A 10 -11.06 -6.16 -7.33
CA GLY A 10 -10.02 -7.20 -7.29
C GLY A 10 -8.92 -6.96 -6.24
N GLN A 11 -8.99 -5.90 -5.42
CA GLN A 11 -8.06 -5.70 -4.31
C GLN A 11 -8.48 -6.56 -3.12
N HIS A 12 -7.57 -7.37 -2.57
CA HIS A 12 -7.83 -8.20 -1.39
C HIS A 12 -6.96 -7.85 -0.18
N GLY A 13 -5.76 -7.31 -0.39
CA GLY A 13 -4.89 -6.86 0.70
C GLY A 13 -5.48 -5.66 1.46
N PHE A 14 -5.30 -5.66 2.78
CA PHE A 14 -5.68 -4.58 3.70
C PHE A 14 -7.15 -4.16 3.62
N ARG A 15 -8.05 -5.12 3.35
CA ARG A 15 -9.49 -4.87 3.26
C ARG A 15 -10.27 -5.77 4.21
N ASN A 16 -11.30 -5.19 4.83
CA ASN A 16 -12.19 -5.94 5.70
C ASN A 16 -12.94 -7.01 4.88
N GLY A 17 -13.08 -8.22 5.45
CA GLY A 17 -13.77 -9.33 4.80
C GLY A 17 -13.05 -9.95 3.60
N ARG A 18 -11.79 -9.57 3.34
CA ARG A 18 -10.96 -10.15 2.27
C ARG A 18 -9.64 -10.68 2.82
N SER A 19 -9.11 -11.68 2.15
CA SER A 19 -7.88 -12.39 2.52
C SER A 19 -7.13 -12.89 1.30
N CYS A 20 -5.89 -13.36 1.49
CA CYS A 20 -5.15 -14.06 0.43
C CYS A 20 -5.95 -15.25 -0.13
N LEU A 21 -6.66 -16.00 0.72
CA LEU A 21 -7.49 -17.12 0.28
C LEU A 21 -8.60 -16.67 -0.66
N SER A 22 -9.30 -15.57 -0.32
CA SER A 22 -10.37 -15.05 -1.20
C SER A 22 -9.84 -14.59 -2.56
N GLN A 23 -8.62 -14.04 -2.60
CA GLN A 23 -7.97 -13.65 -3.85
C GLN A 23 -7.61 -14.88 -4.68
N LEU A 24 -7.04 -15.90 -4.03
CA LEU A 24 -6.62 -17.13 -4.68
C LEU A 24 -7.82 -17.87 -5.30
N ILE A 25 -8.92 -18.02 -4.56
CA ILE A 25 -10.15 -18.65 -5.05
C ILE A 25 -10.69 -17.89 -6.27
N ALA A 26 -10.79 -16.55 -6.19
CA ALA A 26 -11.28 -15.73 -7.29
C ALA A 26 -10.39 -15.84 -8.54
N HIS A 27 -9.07 -15.90 -8.35
CA HIS A 27 -8.12 -16.07 -9.46
C HIS A 27 -8.27 -17.45 -10.10
N PHE A 28 -8.30 -18.54 -9.32
CA PHE A 28 -8.46 -19.89 -9.85
C PHE A 28 -9.78 -20.07 -10.57
N ASP A 29 -10.89 -19.58 -10.01
CA ASP A 29 -12.20 -19.63 -10.67
C ASP A 29 -12.17 -18.92 -12.04
N HIS A 30 -11.51 -17.77 -12.13
CA HIS A 30 -11.35 -17.06 -13.39
C HIS A 30 -10.50 -17.85 -14.40
N VAL A 31 -9.34 -18.35 -14.00
CA VAL A 31 -8.45 -19.13 -14.87
C VAL A 31 -9.15 -20.40 -15.38
N THR A 32 -9.82 -21.14 -14.49
CA THR A 32 -10.55 -22.36 -14.86
C THR A 32 -11.61 -22.08 -15.92
N LYS A 33 -12.40 -21.01 -15.77
CA LYS A 33 -13.42 -20.61 -16.76
C LYS A 33 -12.82 -20.29 -18.13
N LEU A 34 -11.66 -19.64 -18.19
CA LEU A 34 -10.99 -19.35 -19.46
C LEU A 34 -10.50 -20.64 -20.13
N LEU A 35 -9.93 -21.56 -19.35
CA LEU A 35 -9.44 -22.85 -19.84
C LEU A 35 -10.59 -23.74 -20.35
N GLU A 36 -11.72 -23.79 -19.64
CA GLU A 36 -12.93 -24.50 -20.08
C GLU A 36 -13.46 -23.98 -21.42
N ASN A 37 -13.25 -22.69 -21.70
CA ASN A 37 -13.59 -22.07 -22.98
C ASN A 37 -12.49 -22.21 -24.05
N ASN A 38 -11.52 -23.11 -23.83
CA ASN A 38 -10.35 -23.34 -24.70
C ASN A 38 -9.53 -22.07 -24.99
N GLN A 39 -9.49 -21.13 -24.05
CA GLN A 39 -8.66 -19.93 -24.14
C GLN A 39 -7.29 -20.15 -23.49
N ASN A 40 -6.27 -19.52 -24.06
CA ASN A 40 -4.93 -19.51 -23.45
C ASN A 40 -4.88 -18.46 -22.33
N VAL A 41 -4.16 -18.79 -21.25
CA VAL A 41 -4.00 -17.93 -20.09
C VAL A 41 -2.53 -17.74 -19.77
N ASP A 42 -2.09 -16.48 -19.76
CA ASP A 42 -0.78 -16.07 -19.28
C ASP A 42 -0.95 -15.19 -18.04
N VAL A 43 -0.12 -15.39 -17.02
CA VAL A 43 -0.19 -14.64 -15.76
C VAL A 43 1.13 -13.92 -15.49
N VAL A 44 1.05 -12.62 -15.24
CA VAL A 44 2.21 -11.78 -14.88
C VAL A 44 2.12 -11.42 -13.40
N TYR A 45 3.11 -11.86 -12.63
CA TYR A 45 3.26 -11.49 -11.22
C TYR A 45 4.23 -10.32 -11.09
N LEU A 46 3.81 -9.29 -10.36
CA LEU A 46 4.59 -8.08 -10.10
C LEU A 46 4.72 -7.87 -8.60
N ASP A 47 5.90 -7.45 -8.17
CA ASP A 47 6.16 -7.06 -6.79
C ASP A 47 6.96 -5.76 -6.72
N PHE A 48 6.68 -4.95 -5.70
CA PHE A 48 7.36 -3.68 -5.47
C PHE A 48 8.50 -3.85 -4.48
N SER A 49 9.74 -3.67 -4.96
CA SER A 49 10.90 -3.62 -4.07
C SER A 49 10.77 -2.50 -3.02
N LYS A 50 10.76 -2.87 -1.74
CA LYS A 50 10.63 -1.93 -0.61
C LYS A 50 9.39 -1.02 -0.74
N ALA A 51 8.23 -1.63 -1.02
CA ALA A 51 6.98 -0.91 -1.31
C ALA A 51 6.65 0.21 -0.30
N PHE A 52 6.80 -0.09 1.00
CA PHE A 52 6.51 0.88 2.06
C PHE A 52 7.60 1.92 2.29
N ASP A 53 8.86 1.65 1.92
CA ASP A 53 9.97 2.60 2.11
C ASP A 53 10.07 3.61 0.94
N LYS A 54 9.48 3.27 -0.21
CA LYS A 54 9.58 4.06 -1.45
C LYS A 54 8.33 4.88 -1.77
N VAL A 55 7.40 4.99 -0.83
CA VAL A 55 6.17 5.79 -1.02
C VAL A 55 6.54 7.27 -1.15
N ASP A 56 6.21 7.88 -2.29
CA ASP A 56 6.40 9.32 -2.51
C ASP A 56 5.32 10.14 -1.78
N PHE A 57 5.75 11.16 -1.04
CA PHE A 57 4.87 11.97 -0.20
C PHE A 57 3.89 12.80 -1.03
N LEU A 58 4.34 13.46 -2.10
CA LEU A 58 3.50 14.34 -2.91
C LEU A 58 2.48 13.55 -3.73
N VAL A 59 2.89 12.42 -4.30
CA VAL A 59 1.99 11.50 -5.00
C VAL A 59 0.92 10.98 -4.04
N THR A 60 1.31 10.62 -2.82
CA THR A 60 0.38 10.15 -1.78
C THR A 60 -0.62 11.23 -1.39
N MET A 61 -0.14 12.44 -1.09
CA MET A 61 -1.01 13.55 -0.74
C MET A 61 -1.99 13.92 -1.86
N ARG A 62 -1.54 13.90 -3.12
CA ARG A 62 -2.42 14.13 -4.27
C ARG A 62 -3.49 13.06 -4.39
N LYS A 63 -3.15 11.78 -4.20
CA LYS A 63 -4.14 10.68 -4.20
C LYS A 63 -5.17 10.85 -3.07
N LEU A 64 -4.72 11.18 -1.86
CA LEU A 64 -5.59 11.43 -0.71
C LEU A 64 -6.54 12.61 -0.97
N HIS A 65 -6.03 13.71 -1.54
CA HIS A 65 -6.85 14.84 -1.93
C HIS A 65 -7.92 14.47 -2.96
N ASN A 66 -7.57 13.66 -3.96
CA ASN A 66 -8.51 13.21 -5.00
C ASN A 66 -9.65 12.33 -4.47
N VAL A 67 -9.45 11.65 -3.34
CA VAL A 67 -10.52 10.87 -2.66
C VAL A 67 -11.26 11.69 -1.60
N GLY A 68 -11.02 13.01 -1.55
CA GLY A 68 -11.73 13.95 -0.67
C GLY A 68 -11.05 14.22 0.67
N ILE A 69 -9.86 13.65 0.94
CA ILE A 69 -9.14 13.90 2.19
C ILE A 69 -8.33 15.19 2.06
N SER A 70 -8.79 16.24 2.73
CA SER A 70 -8.21 17.58 2.67
C SER A 70 -8.30 18.30 4.03
N GLY A 71 -7.98 19.59 4.06
CA GLY A 71 -8.04 20.41 5.28
C GLY A 71 -7.14 19.90 6.41
N LYS A 72 -7.63 19.99 7.65
CA LYS A 72 -6.86 19.63 8.85
C LYS A 72 -6.39 18.17 8.85
N LEU A 73 -7.24 17.25 8.38
CA LEU A 73 -6.89 15.83 8.33
C LEU A 73 -5.78 15.58 7.29
N GLY A 74 -5.90 16.17 6.09
CA GLY A 74 -4.84 16.08 5.08
C GLY A 74 -3.51 16.66 5.57
N GLN A 75 -3.56 17.82 6.24
CA GLN A 75 -2.38 18.44 6.83
C GLN A 75 -1.76 17.55 7.93
N TRP A 76 -2.58 16.94 8.78
CA TRP A 76 -2.11 16.00 9.80
C TRP A 76 -1.40 14.78 9.19
N ILE A 77 -1.95 14.19 8.11
CA ILE A 77 -1.31 13.07 7.40
C ILE A 77 0.01 13.52 6.77
N TYR A 78 0.06 14.72 6.18
CA TYR A 78 1.30 15.25 5.62
C TYR A 78 2.39 15.40 6.69
N SER A 79 2.03 15.95 7.86
CA SER A 79 2.93 16.06 9.01
C SER A 79 3.35 14.70 9.58
N PHE A 80 2.48 13.69 9.51
CA PHE A 80 2.83 12.32 9.91
C PHE A 80 3.88 11.68 8.97
N LEU A 81 3.86 12.01 7.68
CA LEU A 81 4.78 11.44 6.68
C LEU A 81 6.11 12.17 6.59
N THR A 82 6.13 13.49 6.78
CA THR A 82 7.27 14.38 6.50
C THR A 82 8.04 14.83 7.75
N ASN A 83 9.18 15.49 7.55
CA ASN A 83 10.04 16.02 8.63
C ASN A 83 10.45 14.96 9.66
N ARG A 84 10.75 13.74 9.17
CA ARG A 84 11.22 12.63 9.99
C ARG A 84 12.70 12.41 9.75
N GLU A 85 13.38 11.98 10.81
CA GLU A 85 14.76 11.50 10.76
C GLU A 85 14.82 10.04 11.24
N GLN A 86 15.84 9.33 10.79
CA GLN A 86 16.11 7.95 11.17
C GLN A 86 17.61 7.76 11.44
N ALA A 87 17.93 6.84 12.34
CA ALA A 87 19.29 6.38 12.59
C ALA A 87 19.28 4.85 12.73
N VAL A 88 20.43 4.23 12.47
CA VAL A 88 20.61 2.78 12.66
C VAL A 88 21.25 2.56 14.02
N ILE A 89 20.74 1.59 14.78
CA ILE A 89 21.34 1.17 16.05
C ILE A 89 21.96 -0.22 15.85
N VAL A 90 23.26 -0.36 16.11
CA VAL A 90 23.98 -1.64 16.03
C VAL A 90 24.74 -1.85 17.34
N ASN A 91 24.49 -2.96 18.03
CA ASN A 91 25.10 -3.29 19.32
C ASN A 91 24.98 -2.16 20.37
N GLY A 92 23.85 -1.45 20.38
CA GLY A 92 23.60 -0.33 21.28
C GLY A 92 24.24 1.00 20.86
N ILE A 93 25.01 1.03 19.78
CA ILE A 93 25.61 2.25 19.22
C ILE A 93 24.66 2.84 18.19
N THR A 94 24.26 4.10 18.40
CA THR A 94 23.41 4.85 17.47
C THR A 94 24.27 5.53 16.42
N GLY A 95 23.96 5.31 15.14
CA GLY A 95 24.60 5.98 14.02
C GLY A 95 24.10 7.43 13.84
N ASN A 96 24.56 8.06 12.76
CA ASN A 96 24.14 9.42 12.43
C ASN A 96 22.65 9.47 12.07
N LEU A 97 22.00 10.58 12.43
CA LEU A 97 20.67 10.92 11.95
C LEU A 97 20.69 11.17 10.45
N SER A 98 19.63 10.73 9.77
CA SER A 98 19.42 10.90 8.34
C SER A 98 17.96 11.22 8.07
N GLU A 99 17.71 12.18 7.20
CA GLU A 99 16.36 12.58 6.80
C GLU A 99 15.63 11.45 6.05
N VAL A 100 14.35 11.26 6.37
CA VAL A 100 13.46 10.33 5.68
C VAL A 100 12.75 11.05 4.53
N LYS A 101 13.18 10.77 3.30
CA LYS A 101 12.68 11.43 2.08
C LYS A 101 11.52 10.71 1.40
N SER A 102 11.25 9.47 1.78
CA SER A 102 10.16 8.66 1.25
C SER A 102 9.73 7.61 2.26
N GLY A 103 8.58 7.00 1.98
CA GLY A 103 8.10 5.84 2.70
C GLY A 103 7.22 6.17 3.89
N VAL A 104 6.44 5.19 4.32
CA VAL A 104 5.57 5.32 5.49
C VAL A 104 6.27 4.75 6.74
N PRO A 105 5.94 5.22 7.96
CA PRO A 105 6.43 4.58 9.17
C PRO A 105 5.93 3.13 9.26
N GLN A 106 6.82 2.16 9.05
CA GLN A 106 6.47 0.74 9.19
C GLN A 106 6.19 0.40 10.65
N GLY A 107 5.19 -0.45 10.90
CA GLY A 107 4.73 -0.79 12.26
C GLY A 107 3.77 0.24 12.87
N SER A 108 3.47 1.32 12.17
CA SER A 108 2.35 2.21 12.52
C SER A 108 1.03 1.67 11.99
N VAL A 109 -0.11 2.12 12.54
CA VAL A 109 -1.46 1.74 12.05
C VAL A 109 -1.76 2.29 10.64
N LEU A 110 -1.02 3.30 10.19
CA LEU A 110 -1.23 3.95 8.88
C LEU A 110 -0.22 3.52 7.82
N GLY A 111 0.83 2.79 8.20
CA GLY A 111 1.87 2.34 7.30
C GLY A 111 1.50 1.06 6.55
N PRO A 112 0.83 0.11 7.21
CA PRO A 112 0.14 -1.04 6.58
C PRO A 112 -1.35 -1.10 6.92
#